data_AF-A0A5K0V5H6-F1
#
_entry.id   AF-A0A5K0V5H6-F1
#
_cell.length_a   1.000
_cell.length_b   1.000
_cell.length_c   1.000
_cell.angle_alpha   90.00
_cell.angle_beta   90.00
_cell.angle_gamma   90.00
#
_symmetry.space_group_name_H-M   'P 1'
#
loop_
_entity.id
_entity.type
_entity.pdbx_description
1 polymer ?
#
loop_
_entity_poly.entity_id
_entity_poly.type
_entity_poly.pdbx_seq_one_letter_code
_entity_poly.pdbx_strand_id
1 'polypeptide(L)'
;GGANAGHTIYNDEGKKFALHLVPSGILNKDTICVIGNGVVVHLPGLFKEIDELESSGVSCKERILVSDRAHLLFDFHQVVDGLREEELAKSFIGTTRRGIGPCYSSKAIRHGIRVCDLMHMDLFEEKLHILLSDAASRFKGFKYTSDVLKDEVERYKKFALRLSPFIADTVHVMNESIAQNKKILVEGGQATMLDIDFGTYPFVTSSSPSAGGICTGLGIAPRRLGDLIGV
;
A
#
# COMPACT_ATOMS: atom_id res chain seq x y z
N GLY A 1 -6.32 1.56 -0.10
CA GLY A 1 -5.74 1.77 1.24
C GLY A 1 -4.25 1.44 1.25
N GLY A 2 -3.69 1.29 2.45
CA GLY A 2 -2.31 0.87 2.69
C GLY A 2 -2.17 0.36 4.13
N ALA A 3 -1.01 0.55 4.75
CA ALA A 3 -0.74 0.12 6.14
C ALA A 3 -1.52 0.90 7.23
N ASN A 4 -2.54 1.68 6.84
CA ASN A 4 -3.48 2.32 7.75
C ASN A 4 -4.67 1.42 8.11
N ALA A 5 -4.85 0.29 7.41
CA ALA A 5 -5.72 -0.78 7.85
C ALA A 5 -5.04 -1.61 8.95
N GLY A 6 -5.83 -2.26 9.79
CA GLY A 6 -5.37 -3.12 10.86
C GLY A 6 -6.37 -4.25 11.10
N HIS A 7 -6.06 -5.46 10.67
CA HIS A 7 -6.92 -6.63 10.82
C HIS A 7 -6.33 -7.54 11.89
N THR A 8 -7.06 -7.67 13.00
CA THR A 8 -6.68 -8.60 14.08
C THR A 8 -7.37 -9.93 13.86
N ILE A 9 -6.58 -10.99 13.76
CA ILE A 9 -7.08 -12.37 13.65
C ILE A 9 -6.42 -13.25 14.71
N TYR A 10 -7.10 -14.34 15.06
CA TYR A 10 -6.62 -15.34 16.01
C TYR A 10 -6.58 -16.69 15.31
N ASN A 11 -5.49 -17.45 15.46
CA ASN A 11 -5.44 -18.82 14.98
C ASN A 11 -6.14 -19.79 15.95
N ASP A 12 -6.18 -21.08 15.61
CA ASP A 12 -6.82 -22.13 16.42
C ASP A 12 -6.25 -22.25 17.84
N GLU A 13 -4.98 -21.89 18.04
CA GLU A 13 -4.30 -21.88 19.35
C GLU A 13 -4.56 -20.60 20.15
N GLY A 14 -5.34 -19.66 19.60
CA GLY A 14 -5.61 -18.35 20.20
C GLY A 14 -4.45 -17.35 20.06
N LYS A 15 -3.45 -17.63 19.23
CA LYS A 15 -2.36 -16.68 18.93
C LYS A 15 -2.90 -15.53 18.10
N LYS A 16 -2.68 -14.31 18.60
CA LYS A 16 -3.08 -13.06 17.95
C LYS A 16 -2.11 -12.68 16.83
N PHE A 17 -2.65 -12.31 15.67
CA PHE A 17 -1.94 -11.70 14.56
C PHE A 17 -2.57 -10.34 14.22
N ALA A 18 -1.74 -9.33 13.96
CA ALA A 18 -2.18 -7.99 13.58
C ALA A 18 -1.61 -7.65 12.20
N LEU A 19 -2.45 -7.79 11.18
CA LEU A 19 -2.10 -7.59 9.78
C LEU A 19 -2.44 -6.18 9.33
N HIS A 20 -1.65 -5.66 8.39
CA HIS A 20 -1.78 -4.30 7.88
C HIS A 20 -1.81 -4.28 6.35
N LEU A 21 -0.73 -4.71 5.69
CA LEU A 21 -0.64 -4.79 4.23
C LEU A 21 -0.88 -6.20 3.71
N VAL A 22 -0.49 -7.22 4.48
CA VAL A 22 -0.64 -8.61 4.06
C VAL A 22 -2.11 -9.03 4.26
N PRO A 23 -2.79 -9.52 3.21
CA PRO A 23 -4.17 -10.02 3.33
C PRO A 23 -4.32 -11.10 4.42
N SER A 24 -5.47 -11.09 5.09
CA SER A 24 -5.82 -11.97 6.22
C SER A 24 -5.84 -13.45 5.88
N GLY A 25 -5.96 -13.78 4.59
CA GLY A 25 -5.82 -15.14 4.07
C GLY A 25 -4.45 -15.78 4.30
N ILE A 26 -3.43 -15.03 4.72
CA ILE A 26 -2.04 -15.53 4.84
C ILE A 26 -1.87 -16.67 5.85
N LEU A 27 -2.80 -16.83 6.81
CA LEU A 27 -2.77 -17.99 7.72
C LEU A 27 -3.20 -19.31 7.07
N ASN A 28 -3.86 -19.27 5.91
CA ASN A 28 -4.32 -20.46 5.18
C ASN A 28 -3.26 -20.91 4.18
N LYS A 29 -2.54 -22.02 4.46
CA LYS A 29 -1.36 -22.48 3.71
C LYS A 29 -1.54 -22.55 2.18
N ASP A 30 -2.73 -22.92 1.72
CA ASP A 30 -3.04 -23.07 0.28
C ASP A 30 -3.57 -21.79 -0.38
N THR A 31 -3.53 -20.65 0.34
CA THR A 31 -3.97 -19.35 -0.16
C THR A 31 -2.79 -18.51 -0.62
N ILE A 32 -2.93 -17.93 -1.81
CA ILE A 32 -2.05 -16.89 -2.34
C ILE A 32 -2.67 -15.53 -2.00
N CYS A 33 -1.90 -14.70 -1.30
CA CYS A 33 -2.25 -13.34 -0.95
C CYS A 33 -1.75 -12.36 -2.01
N VAL A 34 -2.58 -11.41 -2.40
CA VAL A 34 -2.28 -10.45 -3.48
C VAL A 34 -2.48 -9.03 -2.96
N ILE A 35 -1.43 -8.22 -3.06
CA ILE A 35 -1.46 -6.78 -2.83
C ILE A 35 -1.68 -6.10 -4.19
N GLY A 36 -2.91 -5.65 -4.42
CA GLY A 36 -3.35 -5.07 -5.70
C GLY A 36 -2.74 -3.71 -6.05
N ASN A 37 -2.90 -3.30 -7.31
CA ASN A 37 -2.42 -2.01 -7.83
C ASN A 37 -3.10 -0.78 -7.19
N GLY A 38 -4.22 -0.98 -6.50
CA GLY A 38 -4.92 0.06 -5.74
C GLY A 38 -4.23 0.43 -4.42
N VAL A 39 -3.32 -0.42 -3.93
CA VAL A 39 -2.65 -0.26 -2.63
C VAL A 39 -1.48 0.72 -2.74
N VAL A 40 -1.25 1.49 -1.67
CA VAL A 40 0.00 2.23 -1.44
C VAL A 40 0.88 1.45 -0.46
N VAL A 41 2.04 1.01 -0.92
CA VAL A 41 2.89 0.02 -0.23
C VAL A 41 4.05 0.73 0.46
N HIS A 42 4.09 0.65 1.79
CA HIS A 42 5.24 1.07 2.59
C HIS A 42 6.19 -0.12 2.77
N LEU A 43 7.31 -0.15 2.02
CA LEU A 43 8.21 -1.31 2.04
C LEU A 43 8.82 -1.61 3.41
N PRO A 44 9.29 -0.62 4.21
CA PRO A 44 9.77 -0.90 5.56
C PRO A 44 8.70 -1.57 6.43
N GLY A 45 7.45 -1.12 6.35
CA GLY A 45 6.31 -1.71 7.05
C GLY A 45 5.98 -3.12 6.56
N LEU A 46 5.90 -3.33 5.25
CA LEU A 46 5.63 -4.64 4.64
C LEU A 46 6.69 -5.67 5.06
N PHE A 47 7.97 -5.31 5.01
CA PHE A 47 9.05 -6.22 5.38
C PHE A 47 9.04 -6.57 6.86
N LYS A 48 8.77 -5.59 7.73
CA LYS A 48 8.59 -5.84 9.16
C LYS A 48 7.44 -6.83 9.40
N GLU A 49 6.32 -6.64 8.72
CA GLU A 49 5.15 -7.53 8.81
C GLU A 49 5.47 -8.95 8.32
N ILE A 50 6.20 -9.09 7.22
CA ILE A 50 6.69 -10.39 6.73
C ILE A 50 7.64 -11.05 7.74
N ASP A 51 8.59 -10.31 8.30
CA ASP A 51 9.54 -10.82 9.30
C ASP A 51 8.83 -11.32 10.58
N GLU A 52 7.80 -10.59 11.03
CA GLU A 52 6.95 -10.98 12.18
C GLU A 52 6.11 -12.24 11.89
N LEU A 53 5.61 -12.38 10.65
CA LEU A 53 4.88 -13.58 10.21
C LEU A 53 5.80 -14.80 10.12
N GLU A 54 6.96 -14.67 9.51
CA GLU A 54 7.91 -15.78 9.34
C GLU A 54 8.49 -16.23 10.69
N SER A 55 8.86 -15.29 11.57
CA SER A 55 9.28 -15.62 12.94
C SER A 55 8.17 -16.27 13.77
N SER A 56 6.91 -16.07 13.38
CA SER A 56 5.73 -16.70 13.96
C SER A 56 5.37 -18.05 13.35
N GLY A 57 6.14 -18.56 12.39
CA GLY A 57 5.93 -19.85 11.73
C GLY A 57 5.04 -19.81 10.49
N VAL A 58 4.67 -18.61 10.01
CA VAL A 58 3.84 -18.43 8.81
C VAL A 58 4.75 -18.20 7.60
N SER A 59 4.84 -19.18 6.69
CA SER A 59 5.63 -19.04 5.47
C SER A 59 4.99 -18.01 4.53
N CYS A 60 5.74 -16.96 4.19
CA CYS A 60 5.31 -15.89 3.28
C CYS A 60 5.85 -16.07 1.86
N LYS A 61 6.92 -16.86 1.70
CA LYS A 61 7.56 -17.14 0.41
C LYS A 61 6.58 -17.77 -0.57
N GLU A 62 6.56 -17.28 -1.81
CA GLU A 62 5.68 -17.74 -2.91
C GLU A 62 4.17 -17.63 -2.63
N ARG A 63 3.79 -16.99 -1.52
CA ARG A 63 2.39 -16.83 -1.10
C ARG A 63 1.94 -15.38 -1.03
N ILE A 64 2.84 -14.43 -1.24
CA ILE A 64 2.52 -13.00 -1.33
C ILE A 64 2.92 -12.52 -2.73
N LEU A 65 1.98 -11.91 -3.44
CA LEU A 65 2.20 -11.23 -4.70
C LEU A 65 1.97 -9.73 -4.50
N VAL A 66 2.91 -8.91 -4.94
CA VAL A 66 2.87 -7.45 -4.87
C VAL A 66 2.77 -6.90 -6.28
N SER A 67 1.75 -6.10 -6.53
CA SER A 67 1.54 -5.47 -7.83
C SER A 67 2.73 -4.60 -8.23
N ASP A 68 3.28 -4.86 -9.40
CA ASP A 68 4.23 -3.98 -10.10
C ASP A 68 3.65 -2.55 -10.30
N ARG A 69 2.32 -2.42 -10.38
CA ARG A 69 1.61 -1.15 -10.58
C ARG A 69 1.20 -0.44 -9.29
N ALA A 70 1.40 -1.06 -8.11
CA ALA A 70 1.14 -0.40 -6.83
C ALA A 70 2.10 0.78 -6.62
N HIS A 71 1.64 1.83 -5.93
CA HIS A 71 2.49 2.99 -5.62
C HIS A 71 3.29 2.76 -4.35
N LEU A 72 4.51 3.29 -4.32
CA LEU A 72 5.37 3.25 -3.14
C LEU A 72 5.03 4.40 -2.18
N LEU A 73 4.79 4.03 -0.94
CA LEU A 73 4.71 4.95 0.19
C LEU A 73 6.10 5.02 0.83
N PHE A 74 6.74 6.19 0.77
CA PHE A 74 8.02 6.47 1.41
C PHE A 74 7.87 7.05 2.81
N ASP A 75 8.94 7.01 3.61
CA ASP A 75 8.98 7.62 4.94
C ASP A 75 8.72 9.14 4.87
N PHE A 76 9.18 9.81 3.81
CA PHE A 76 8.92 11.24 3.63
C PHE A 76 7.42 11.55 3.48
N HIS A 77 6.61 10.65 2.91
CA HIS A 77 5.16 10.86 2.85
C HIS A 77 4.55 10.90 4.26
N GLN A 78 5.09 10.15 5.23
CA GLN A 78 4.64 10.17 6.62
C GLN A 78 4.99 11.50 7.30
N VAL A 79 6.19 12.02 7.03
CA VAL A 79 6.63 13.34 7.50
C VAL A 79 5.73 14.43 6.92
N VAL A 80 5.46 14.40 5.61
CA VAL A 80 4.58 15.36 4.93
C VAL A 80 3.15 15.31 5.48
N ASP A 81 2.63 14.12 5.79
CA ASP A 81 1.31 13.93 6.42
C ASP A 81 1.24 14.63 7.79
N GLY A 82 2.27 14.45 8.62
CA GLY A 82 2.39 15.12 9.91
C GLY A 82 2.47 16.65 9.80
N LEU A 83 3.30 17.16 8.88
CA LEU A 83 3.45 18.60 8.65
C LEU A 83 2.15 19.24 8.17
N ARG A 84 1.36 18.55 7.35
CA ARG A 84 0.07 19.05 6.89
C ARG A 84 -0.97 19.11 8.01
N GLU A 85 -1.00 18.11 8.90
CA GLU A 85 -1.86 18.17 10.09
C GLU A 85 -1.48 19.34 11.00
N GLU A 86 -0.18 19.59 11.20
CA GLU A 86 0.30 20.74 12.00
C GLU A 86 -0.15 22.10 11.43
N GLU A 87 -0.14 22.25 10.10
CA GLU A 87 -0.65 23.47 9.43
C GLU A 87 -2.15 23.69 9.64
N LEU A 88 -2.94 22.62 9.77
CA LEU A 88 -4.40 22.68 9.88
C LEU A 88 -4.89 23.08 11.28
N ALA A 89 -4.00 23.11 12.28
CA ALA A 89 -4.26 23.57 13.65
C ALA A 89 -5.62 23.11 14.20
N LYS A 90 -6.63 23.98 14.32
CA LYS A 90 -7.94 23.62 14.92
C LYS A 90 -8.84 22.75 14.02
N SER A 91 -8.46 22.49 12.77
CA SER A 91 -9.24 21.71 11.80
C SER A 91 -8.53 20.40 11.42
N PHE A 92 -7.99 19.70 12.43
CA PHE A 92 -7.34 18.40 12.23
C PHE A 92 -8.30 17.41 11.56
N ILE A 93 -7.80 16.68 10.57
CA ILE A 93 -8.53 15.54 10.00
C ILE A 93 -8.43 14.35 10.96
N GLY A 94 -7.32 14.24 11.70
CA GLY A 94 -7.04 13.10 12.58
C GLY A 94 -6.43 11.94 11.79
N THR A 95 -5.50 12.24 10.88
CA THR A 95 -4.87 11.19 10.08
C THR A 95 -4.05 10.24 10.95
N THR A 96 -3.84 9.01 10.47
CA THR A 96 -2.96 8.05 11.15
C THR A 96 -1.48 8.42 11.06
N ARG A 97 -1.13 9.54 10.41
CA ARG A 97 0.23 9.99 10.08
C ARG A 97 1.05 8.91 9.37
N ARG A 98 0.37 8.06 8.60
CA ARG A 98 0.96 6.96 7.84
C ARG A 98 1.31 7.35 6.41
N GLY A 99 1.06 8.59 5.98
CA GLY A 99 1.44 9.06 4.64
C GLY A 99 0.51 8.61 3.51
N ILE A 100 -0.69 8.13 3.84
CA ILE A 100 -1.66 7.60 2.86
C ILE A 100 -2.10 8.71 1.91
N GLY A 101 -2.55 9.84 2.46
CA GLY A 101 -2.98 10.99 1.66
C GLY A 101 -1.89 11.54 0.75
N PRO A 102 -0.70 11.88 1.28
CA PRO A 102 0.42 12.33 0.45
C PRO A 102 0.82 11.34 -0.65
N CYS A 103 0.81 10.03 -0.38
CA CYS A 103 1.14 9.03 -1.41
C CYS A 103 0.08 8.98 -2.53
N TYR A 104 -1.21 8.99 -2.19
CA TYR A 104 -2.28 9.09 -3.20
C TYR A 104 -2.27 10.44 -3.94
N SER A 105 -1.84 11.53 -3.30
CA SER A 105 -1.59 12.81 -3.96
C SER A 105 -0.50 12.67 -5.02
N SER A 106 0.63 12.02 -4.69
CA SER A 106 1.70 11.76 -5.65
C SER A 106 1.23 10.91 -6.84
N LYS A 107 0.35 9.93 -6.59
CA LYS A 107 -0.34 9.16 -7.65
C LYS A 107 -1.21 10.05 -8.53
N ALA A 108 -2.06 10.88 -7.95
CA ALA A 108 -2.98 11.76 -8.67
C ALA A 108 -2.25 12.83 -9.51
N ILE A 109 -1.13 13.35 -9.00
CA ILE A 109 -0.28 14.32 -9.69
C ILE A 109 0.57 13.66 -10.80
N ARG A 110 0.68 12.32 -10.78
CA ARG A 110 1.40 11.48 -11.76
C ARG A 110 2.93 11.61 -11.68
N HIS A 111 3.45 11.97 -10.51
CA HIS A 111 4.89 11.95 -10.22
C HIS A 111 5.30 10.86 -9.21
N GLY A 112 4.33 10.11 -8.69
CA GLY A 112 4.57 9.05 -7.72
C GLY A 112 5.33 7.87 -8.32
N ILE A 113 6.21 7.28 -7.52
CA ILE A 113 6.99 6.09 -7.88
C ILE A 113 6.15 4.83 -7.61
N ARG A 114 6.21 3.87 -8.52
CA ARG A 114 5.54 2.57 -8.41
C ARG A 114 6.53 1.45 -8.15
N VAL A 115 6.02 0.28 -7.76
CA VAL A 115 6.85 -0.92 -7.51
C VAL A 115 7.68 -1.29 -8.73
N CYS A 116 7.15 -1.18 -9.94
CA CYS A 116 7.88 -1.46 -11.17
C CYS A 116 9.12 -0.60 -11.38
N ASP A 117 9.16 0.61 -10.81
CA ASP A 117 10.30 1.51 -10.94
C ASP A 117 11.53 1.00 -10.17
N LEU A 118 11.36 0.10 -9.19
CA LEU A 118 12.46 -0.56 -8.49
C LEU A 118 13.25 -1.53 -9.38
N MET A 119 12.68 -1.91 -10.53
CA MET A 119 13.37 -2.70 -11.56
C MET A 119 14.28 -1.83 -12.44
N HIS A 120 14.17 -0.49 -12.34
CA HIS A 120 14.88 0.50 -13.13
C HIS A 120 15.59 1.50 -12.21
N MET A 121 16.55 1.00 -11.42
CA MET A 121 17.26 1.80 -10.42
C MET A 121 18.11 2.92 -11.02
N ASP A 122 18.40 2.86 -12.32
CA ASP A 122 19.02 3.92 -13.12
C ASP A 122 18.15 5.19 -13.21
N LEU A 123 16.82 5.04 -13.21
CA LEU A 123 15.88 6.16 -13.25
C LEU A 123 15.28 6.50 -11.88
N PHE A 124 15.46 5.61 -10.89
CA PHE A 124 14.83 5.74 -9.58
C PHE A 124 15.31 6.98 -8.82
N GLU A 125 16.61 7.29 -8.87
CA GLU A 125 17.19 8.45 -8.18
C GLU A 125 16.59 9.77 -8.67
N GLU A 126 16.45 9.95 -9.99
CA GLU A 126 15.84 11.14 -10.58
C GLU A 126 14.36 11.28 -10.16
N LYS A 127 13.61 10.17 -10.19
CA LYS A 127 12.20 10.18 -9.75
C LYS A 127 12.07 10.54 -8.26
N LEU A 128 12.94 9.98 -7.42
CA LEU A 128 12.92 10.25 -5.98
C LEU A 128 13.34 11.70 -5.69
N HIS A 129 14.31 12.22 -6.43
CA HIS A 129 14.71 13.63 -6.36
C HIS A 129 13.54 14.58 -6.62
N ILE A 130 12.74 14.32 -7.67
CA ILE A 130 11.56 15.13 -8.00
C ILE A 130 10.55 15.15 -6.83
N LEU A 131 10.23 13.98 -6.27
CA LEU A 131 9.29 13.87 -5.15
C LEU A 131 9.77 14.60 -3.88
N LEU A 132 11.04 14.40 -3.50
CA LEU A 132 11.61 15.06 -2.32
C LEU A 132 11.72 16.57 -2.50
N SER A 133 12.03 17.02 -3.72
CA SER A 133 12.10 18.45 -4.05
C SER A 133 10.73 19.12 -4.01
N ASP A 134 9.68 18.45 -4.50
CA ASP A 134 8.30 18.93 -4.36
C ASP A 134 7.91 19.11 -2.89
N ALA A 135 8.17 18.10 -2.05
CA ALA A 135 7.91 18.17 -0.60
C ALA A 135 8.68 19.30 0.08
N ALA A 136 9.97 19.48 -0.25
CA ALA A 136 10.82 20.54 0.29
C ALA A 136 10.34 21.94 -0.12
N SER A 137 9.85 22.09 -1.35
CA SER A 137 9.32 23.37 -1.84
C SER A 137 8.02 23.77 -1.12
N ARG A 138 7.19 22.78 -0.75
CA ARG A 138 5.91 23.02 -0.09
C ARG A 138 6.03 23.23 1.42
N PHE A 139 6.90 22.50 2.10
CA PHE A 139 6.95 22.50 3.56
C PHE A 139 8.33 22.95 4.08
N LYS A 140 8.39 24.13 4.70
CA LYS A 140 9.62 24.66 5.31
C LYS A 140 10.22 23.75 6.39
N GLY A 141 9.39 22.93 7.03
CA GLY A 141 9.82 21.94 8.03
C GLY A 141 10.44 20.67 7.43
N PHE A 142 10.33 20.46 6.11
CA PHE A 142 10.87 19.29 5.44
C PHE A 142 12.34 19.50 5.08
N LYS A 143 13.23 18.73 5.72
CA LYS A 143 14.67 18.80 5.50
C LYS A 143 15.07 17.87 4.36
N TYR A 144 15.41 18.46 3.22
CA TYR A 144 15.91 17.74 2.05
C TYR A 144 17.37 18.11 1.77
N THR A 145 18.23 17.11 1.65
CA THR A 145 19.64 17.26 1.28
C THR A 145 20.05 16.18 0.28
N SER A 146 21.18 16.38 -0.41
CA SER A 146 21.75 15.37 -1.31
C SER A 146 22.09 14.05 -0.60
N ASP A 147 22.46 14.10 0.67
CA ASP A 147 22.82 12.91 1.44
C ASP A 147 21.57 12.09 1.77
N VAL A 148 20.47 12.75 2.13
CA VAL A 148 19.16 12.08 2.32
C VAL A 148 18.72 11.36 1.04
N LEU A 149 18.90 11.97 -0.14
CA LEU A 149 18.59 11.32 -1.41
C LEU A 149 19.43 10.06 -1.61
N LYS A 150 20.76 10.15 -1.45
CA LYS A 150 21.68 9.01 -1.62
C LYS A 150 21.35 7.87 -0.66
N ASP A 151 21.09 8.18 0.60
CA ASP A 151 20.76 7.19 1.62
C ASP A 151 19.46 6.44 1.29
N GLU A 152 18.41 7.17 0.86
CA GLU A 152 17.15 6.54 0.44
C GLU A 152 17.32 5.72 -0.84
N VAL A 153 18.11 6.18 -1.82
CA VAL A 153 18.40 5.38 -3.02
C VAL A 153 19.09 4.07 -2.66
N GLU A 154 20.14 4.09 -1.84
CA GLU A 154 20.86 2.88 -1.40
C GLU A 154 19.98 1.95 -0.56
N ARG A 155 19.12 2.52 0.28
CA ARG A 155 18.13 1.76 1.05
C ARG A 155 17.13 1.06 0.14
N TYR A 156 16.59 1.76 -0.85
CA TYR A 156 15.62 1.18 -1.78
C TYR A 156 16.24 0.21 -2.80
N LYS A 157 17.54 0.31 -3.11
CA LYS A 157 18.27 -0.75 -3.83
C LYS A 157 18.21 -2.08 -3.08
N LYS A 158 18.46 -2.07 -1.77
CA LYS A 158 18.36 -3.28 -0.93
C LYS A 158 16.93 -3.81 -0.86
N PHE A 159 15.95 -2.90 -0.75
CA PHE A 159 14.54 -3.28 -0.77
C PHE A 159 14.10 -3.86 -2.12
N ALA A 160 14.60 -3.34 -3.24
CA ALA A 160 14.30 -3.87 -4.57
C ALA A 160 14.72 -5.33 -4.69
N LEU A 161 15.94 -5.67 -4.25
CA LEU A 161 16.43 -7.05 -4.22
C LEU A 161 15.55 -7.96 -3.36
N ARG A 162 15.19 -7.51 -2.17
CA ARG A 162 14.33 -8.28 -1.24
C ARG A 162 12.89 -8.41 -1.75
N LEU A 163 12.36 -7.39 -2.43
CA LEU A 163 10.99 -7.36 -2.94
C LEU A 163 10.83 -8.16 -4.23
N SER A 164 11.89 -8.27 -5.05
CA SER A 164 11.88 -8.92 -6.36
C SER A 164 11.10 -10.24 -6.45
N PRO A 165 11.23 -11.21 -5.52
CA PRO A 165 10.48 -12.48 -5.62
C PRO A 165 8.97 -12.34 -5.38
N PHE A 166 8.51 -11.22 -4.82
CA PHE A 166 7.11 -10.94 -4.56
C PHE A 166 6.44 -10.17 -5.71
N ILE A 167 7.21 -9.50 -6.58
CA ILE A 167 6.66 -8.63 -7.63
C ILE A 167 6.00 -9.47 -8.72
N ALA A 168 4.76 -9.11 -9.08
CA ALA A 168 4.04 -9.74 -10.20
C ALA A 168 3.12 -8.73 -10.91
N ASP A 169 2.79 -9.00 -12.17
CA ASP A 169 1.65 -8.34 -12.83
C ASP A 169 0.35 -8.89 -12.24
N THR A 170 -0.10 -8.25 -11.16
CA THR A 170 -1.30 -8.70 -10.44
C THR A 170 -2.56 -8.56 -11.28
N VAL A 171 -2.61 -7.63 -12.25
CA VAL A 171 -3.79 -7.49 -13.14
C VAL A 171 -3.90 -8.72 -14.03
N HIS A 172 -2.78 -9.17 -14.59
CA HIS A 172 -2.72 -10.41 -15.35
C HIS A 172 -3.08 -11.61 -14.48
N VAL A 173 -2.43 -11.78 -13.32
CA VAL A 173 -2.67 -12.90 -12.40
C VAL A 173 -4.14 -12.99 -11.97
N MET A 174 -4.78 -11.86 -11.63
CA MET A 174 -6.20 -11.84 -11.26
C MET A 174 -7.11 -12.28 -12.41
N ASN A 175 -6.92 -11.72 -13.61
CA ASN A 175 -7.78 -12.03 -14.74
C ASN A 175 -7.57 -13.46 -15.28
N GLU A 176 -6.33 -13.96 -15.26
CA GLU A 176 -6.03 -15.35 -15.60
C GLU A 176 -6.64 -16.31 -14.57
N SER A 177 -6.52 -16.00 -13.27
CA SER A 177 -7.12 -16.80 -12.19
C SER A 177 -8.64 -16.87 -12.32
N ILE A 178 -9.29 -15.76 -12.67
CA ILE A 178 -10.73 -15.73 -12.98
C ILE A 178 -11.06 -16.62 -14.18
N ALA A 179 -10.27 -16.56 -15.26
CA ALA A 179 -10.49 -17.39 -16.44
C ALA A 179 -10.32 -18.90 -16.15
N GLN A 180 -9.43 -19.23 -15.20
CA GLN A 180 -9.22 -20.60 -14.70
C GLN A 180 -10.24 -21.03 -13.62
N ASN A 181 -11.28 -20.23 -13.36
CA ASN A 181 -12.29 -20.47 -12.33
C ASN A 181 -11.71 -20.64 -10.90
N LYS A 182 -10.57 -20.01 -10.61
CA LYS A 182 -10.04 -19.96 -9.24
C LYS A 182 -10.93 -19.07 -8.38
N LYS A 183 -11.12 -19.47 -7.12
CA LYS A 183 -11.86 -18.67 -6.13
C LYS A 183 -10.98 -17.52 -5.65
N ILE A 184 -11.54 -16.31 -5.64
CA ILE A 184 -10.87 -15.09 -5.18
C ILE A 184 -11.79 -14.44 -4.15
N LEU A 185 -11.25 -14.18 -2.96
CA LEU A 185 -11.91 -13.38 -1.93
C LEU A 185 -11.19 -12.04 -1.85
N VAL A 186 -11.94 -10.95 -2.02
CA VAL A 186 -11.38 -9.60 -1.91
C VAL A 186 -11.58 -9.09 -0.50
N GLU A 187 -10.49 -8.66 0.13
CA GLU A 187 -10.48 -8.04 1.43
C GLU A 187 -10.65 -6.52 1.30
N GLY A 188 -11.71 -5.97 1.91
CA GLY A 188 -11.90 -4.52 2.03
C GLY A 188 -10.90 -3.93 3.03
N GLY A 189 -10.36 -2.74 2.74
CA GLY A 189 -9.38 -2.09 3.64
C GLY A 189 -9.97 -1.22 4.74
N GLN A 190 -11.09 -0.53 4.47
CA GLN A 190 -11.84 0.32 5.40
C GLN A 190 -13.34 0.24 5.08
N ALA A 191 -14.18 0.92 5.86
CA ALA A 191 -15.62 1.00 5.60
C ALA A 191 -15.98 2.06 4.54
N THR A 192 -17.16 1.92 3.92
CA THR A 192 -17.67 2.84 2.88
C THR A 192 -17.93 4.25 3.39
N MET A 193 -18.23 4.43 4.67
CA MET A 193 -18.37 5.77 5.29
C MET A 193 -17.06 6.54 5.39
N LEU A 194 -15.92 5.88 5.15
CA LEU A 194 -14.60 6.51 5.02
C LEU A 194 -14.15 6.64 3.56
N ASP A 195 -15.02 6.34 2.59
CA ASP A 195 -14.73 6.50 1.17
C ASP A 195 -14.48 7.97 0.82
N ILE A 196 -13.51 8.22 -0.05
CA ILE A 196 -13.15 9.58 -0.47
C ILE A 196 -14.31 10.32 -1.15
N ASP A 197 -15.22 9.59 -1.79
CA ASP A 197 -16.37 10.16 -2.51
C ASP A 197 -17.67 10.00 -1.72
N PHE A 198 -17.90 8.82 -1.13
CA PHE A 198 -19.19 8.49 -0.49
C PHE A 198 -19.21 8.70 1.03
N GLY A 199 -18.05 8.96 1.64
CA GLY A 199 -17.92 9.12 3.08
C GLY A 199 -18.24 10.54 3.59
N THR A 200 -17.95 10.77 4.86
CA THR A 200 -18.16 12.07 5.54
C THR A 200 -17.02 13.05 5.26
N TYR A 201 -16.83 13.44 3.99
CA TYR A 201 -15.77 14.35 3.58
C TYR A 201 -15.79 15.68 4.39
N PRO A 202 -14.64 16.20 4.87
CA PRO A 202 -13.26 15.74 4.61
C PRO A 202 -12.73 14.65 5.57
N PHE A 203 -13.53 14.16 6.52
CA PHE A 203 -13.13 13.17 7.53
C PHE A 203 -13.19 11.74 6.99
N VAL A 204 -12.40 11.46 5.96
CA VAL A 204 -12.40 10.22 5.18
C VAL A 204 -10.96 9.77 4.87
N THR A 205 -10.79 8.55 4.35
CA THR A 205 -9.48 8.12 3.80
C THR A 205 -9.30 8.63 2.37
N SER A 206 -8.07 8.66 1.88
CA SER A 206 -7.74 9.10 0.51
C SER A 206 -7.89 8.00 -0.55
N SER A 207 -8.64 6.94 -0.25
CA SER A 207 -8.88 5.81 -1.16
C SER A 207 -10.37 5.51 -1.23
N SER A 208 -10.76 4.54 -2.08
CA SER A 208 -12.15 4.11 -2.22
C SER A 208 -12.35 2.71 -1.62
N PRO A 209 -12.82 2.57 -0.37
CA PRO A 209 -13.16 1.30 0.25
C PRO A 209 -14.49 0.72 -0.25
N SER A 210 -15.25 1.46 -1.05
CA SER A 210 -16.45 0.97 -1.75
C SER A 210 -16.15 -0.13 -2.78
N ALA A 211 -17.20 -0.82 -3.25
CA ALA A 211 -17.08 -1.91 -4.22
C ALA A 211 -16.40 -1.48 -5.54
N GLY A 212 -16.53 -0.22 -5.95
CA GLY A 212 -15.81 0.31 -7.12
C GLY A 212 -14.28 0.30 -6.94
N GLY A 213 -13.81 0.40 -5.71
CA GLY A 213 -12.40 0.23 -5.33
C GLY A 213 -11.83 -1.14 -5.67
N ILE A 214 -12.67 -2.19 -5.67
CA ILE A 214 -12.26 -3.55 -6.08
C ILE A 214 -11.83 -3.54 -7.55
N CYS A 215 -12.65 -2.97 -8.41
CA CYS A 215 -12.37 -2.91 -9.85
C CYS A 215 -11.12 -2.08 -10.15
N THR A 216 -11.06 -0.86 -9.62
CA THR A 216 -9.94 0.07 -9.86
C THR A 216 -8.64 -0.40 -9.20
N GLY A 217 -8.73 -1.13 -8.09
CA GLY A 217 -7.60 -1.59 -7.30
C GLY A 217 -7.01 -2.95 -7.70
N LEU A 218 -7.76 -3.77 -8.46
CA LEU A 218 -7.32 -5.09 -8.92
C LEU A 218 -7.34 -5.28 -10.43
N GLY A 219 -7.91 -4.34 -11.19
CA GLY A 219 -8.06 -4.48 -12.64
C GLY A 219 -9.09 -5.54 -13.03
N ILE A 220 -10.12 -5.72 -12.21
CA ILE A 220 -11.20 -6.70 -12.42
C ILE A 220 -12.42 -5.96 -13.01
N ALA A 221 -12.98 -6.50 -14.10
CA ALA A 221 -14.17 -5.93 -14.73
C ALA A 221 -15.39 -6.01 -13.78
N PRO A 222 -16.24 -4.96 -13.68
CA PRO A 222 -17.39 -4.96 -12.76
C PRO A 222 -18.31 -6.17 -12.88
N ARG A 223 -18.56 -6.66 -14.11
CA ARG A 223 -19.38 -7.85 -14.38
C ARG A 223 -18.82 -9.17 -13.83
N ARG A 224 -17.58 -9.18 -13.35
CA ARG A 224 -16.92 -10.35 -12.77
C ARG A 224 -17.03 -10.39 -11.25
N LEU A 225 -17.51 -9.31 -10.62
CA LEU A 225 -17.76 -9.31 -9.19
C LEU A 225 -18.94 -10.24 -8.88
N GLY A 226 -18.76 -11.11 -7.89
CA GLY A 226 -19.80 -11.98 -7.36
C GLY A 226 -20.47 -11.34 -6.14
N ASP A 227 -20.72 -12.17 -5.12
CA ASP A 227 -21.36 -11.73 -3.88
C ASP A 227 -20.48 -10.74 -3.10
N LEU A 228 -21.12 -9.73 -2.49
CA LEU A 228 -20.50 -8.74 -1.61
C LEU A 228 -21.12 -8.85 -0.21
N ILE A 229 -20.27 -9.04 0.80
CA ILE A 229 -20.68 -9.14 2.20
C ILE A 229 -20.33 -7.82 2.89
N GLY A 230 -21.35 -7.09 3.36
CA GLY A 230 -21.16 -5.92 4.22
C GLY A 230 -21.03 -6.34 5.68
N VAL A 231 -19.91 -5.95 6.32
CA VAL A 231 -19.60 -6.21 7.73
C VAL A 231 -20.02 -5.03 8.59
#